data_AF-A0A090F7S5-F1
#
_entry.id   AF-A0A090F7S5-F1
#
_cell.length_a   1.000
_cell.length_b   1.000
_cell.length_c   1.000
_cell.angle_alpha   90.00
_cell.angle_beta   90.00
_cell.angle_gamma   90.00
#
_symmetry.space_group_name_H-M   'P 1'
#
loop_
_entity.id
_entity.type
_entity.pdbx_description
1 polymer ?
#
loop_
_entity_poly.entity_id
_entity_poly.type
_entity_poly.pdbx_seq_one_letter_code
_entity_poly.pdbx_strand_id
1 'polypeptide(L)' 'MCSETLWWRCHRRIVADYLISHGEPAFHLMGHDKVEPAKLTDGARARGDGTLVYPPSPPPG' A
#
# COMPACT_ATOMS: atom_id res chain seq x y z
N MET A 1 -4.38 -2.24 16.59
CA MET A 1 -4.16 -3.34 15.61
C MET A 1 -5.40 -3.39 14.72
N CYS A 2 -5.24 -3.04 13.43
CA CYS A 2 -6.21 -2.91 12.33
C CYS A 2 -7.70 -2.82 12.74
N SER A 3 -8.18 -1.63 13.11
CA SER A 3 -9.59 -1.43 13.48
C SER A 3 -10.48 -0.96 12.32
N GLU A 4 -9.93 -0.83 11.11
CA GLU A 4 -10.65 -0.21 9.99
C GLU A 4 -10.97 -1.27 8.93
N THR A 5 -12.26 -1.41 8.64
CA THR A 5 -12.83 -2.33 7.64
C THR A 5 -12.34 -2.06 6.21
N LEU A 6 -11.77 -0.86 5.97
CA LEU A 6 -11.33 -0.41 4.65
C LEU A 6 -9.82 -0.56 4.50
N TRP A 7 -9.39 -1.45 3.61
CA TRP A 7 -7.97 -1.74 3.39
C TRP A 7 -7.15 -0.50 2.97
N TRP A 8 -7.77 0.46 2.26
CA TRP A 8 -7.10 1.68 1.80
C TRP A 8 -6.90 2.73 2.88
N ARG A 9 -7.51 2.57 4.06
CA ARG A 9 -7.31 3.45 5.22
C ARG A 9 -6.48 2.80 6.32
N CYS A 10 -6.35 1.47 6.32
CA CYS A 10 -5.64 0.76 7.36
C CYS A 10 -4.13 0.63 7.09
N HIS A 11 -3.37 0.35 8.15
CA HIS A 11 -1.92 0.14 8.06
C HIS A 11 -1.50 -1.08 7.23
N ARG A 12 -2.42 -1.98 6.84
CA ARG A 12 -2.11 -3.09 5.91
C ARG A 12 -1.69 -2.56 4.54
N ARG A 13 -2.16 -1.37 4.15
CA ARG A 13 -1.70 -0.69 2.93
C ARG A 13 -0.19 -0.41 2.98
N ILE A 14 0.30 0.11 4.12
CA ILE A 14 1.73 0.44 4.29
C ILE A 14 2.60 -0.81 4.16
N VAL A 15 2.18 -1.92 4.75
CA VAL A 15 2.91 -3.20 4.66
C VAL A 15 2.90 -3.73 3.23
N ALA A 16 1.76 -3.68 2.54
CA ALA A 16 1.65 -4.12 1.15
C ALA A 16 2.55 -3.28 0.23
N ASP A 17 2.54 -1.96 0.38
CA ASP A 17 3.40 -1.07 -0.39
C ASP A 17 4.88 -1.41 -0.20
N TYR A 18 5.29 -1.69 1.04
CA TYR A 18 6.68 -2.08 1.34
C TYR A 18 7.06 -3.37 0.63
N LEU A 19 6.25 -4.43 0.74
CA LEU A 19 6.50 -5.70 0.04
C LEU A 19 6.58 -5.50 -1.48
N ILE A 20 5.61 -4.79 -2.06
CA ILE A 20 5.59 -4.50 -3.50
C ILE A 20 6.84 -3.71 -3.93
N SER A 21 7.28 -2.75 -3.12
CA SER A 21 8.49 -1.96 -3.42
C SER A 21 9.78 -2.78 -3.43
N HIS A 22 9.78 -3.93 -2.76
CA HIS A 22 10.86 -4.92 -2.76
C HIS A 22 10.67 -6.04 -3.80
N GLY A 23 9.66 -5.93 -4.66
CA GLY A 23 9.38 -6.92 -5.71
C GLY A 23 8.53 -8.11 -5.24
N GLU A 24 8.07 -8.11 -3.98
CA GLU A 24 7.25 -9.17 -3.42
C GLU A 24 5.76 -8.92 -3.71
N PRO A 25 5.03 -9.88 -4.30
CA PRO A 25 3.61 -9.71 -4.57
C PRO A 25 2.81 -9.74 -3.28
N ALA A 26 1.88 -8.80 -3.13
CA ALA A 26 0.93 -8.76 -2.03
C ALA A 26 -0.51 -8.83 -2.55
N PHE A 27 -1.41 -9.41 -1.75
CA PHE A 27 -2.81 -9.60 -2.12
C PHE A 27 -3.75 -9.18 -0.99
N HIS A 28 -4.84 -8.50 -1.34
CA HIS A 28 -5.92 -8.15 -0.44
C HIS A 28 -6.99 -9.25 -0.44
N LEU A 29 -7.29 -9.79 0.73
CA LEU A 29 -8.40 -10.71 0.95
C LEU A 29 -9.67 -9.87 1.19
N MET A 30 -10.52 -9.78 0.18
CA MET A 30 -11.70 -8.91 0.14
C MET A 30 -12.98 -9.61 0.64
N GLY A 31 -12.85 -10.83 1.14
CA GLY A 31 -13.94 -11.71 1.54
C GLY A 31 -13.56 -13.16 1.32
N HIS A 32 -14.53 -14.06 1.47
CA HIS A 32 -14.29 -15.52 1.41
C HIS A 32 -13.75 -15.98 0.04
N ASP A 33 -14.28 -15.44 -1.05
CA ASP A 33 -13.98 -15.91 -2.42
C ASP A 33 -13.37 -14.80 -3.31
N LYS A 34 -12.92 -13.70 -2.71
CA LYS A 34 -12.41 -12.55 -3.44
C LYS A 34 -11.02 -12.16 -2.99
N VAL A 35 -10.06 -12.34 -3.89
CA VAL A 35 -8.66 -11.92 -3.71
C VAL A 35 -8.32 -10.92 -4.81
N GLU A 36 -7.74 -9.79 -4.43
CA GLU A 36 -7.28 -8.77 -5.36
C GLU A 36 -5.79 -8.52 -5.19
N PRO A 37 -5.00 -8.42 -6.27
CA PRO A 37 -3.59 -8.03 -6.16
C PRO A 37 -3.52 -6.62 -5.58
N ALA A 38 -2.71 -6.46 -4.53
CA ALA A 38 -2.41 -5.16 -3.98
C ALA A 38 -1.59 -4.37 -5.00
N LYS A 39 -1.84 -3.06 -5.05
CA LYS A 39 -1.09 -2.13 -5.89
C LYS A 39 -0.39 -1.15 -4.99
N LEU A 40 0.77 -0.69 -5.43
CA LEU A 40 1.48 0.38 -4.76
C LEU A 40 0.56 1.60 -4.66
N THR A 41 0.42 2.14 -3.47
CA THR A 41 -0.43 3.30 -3.19
C THR A 41 -0.03 4.49 -4.07
N ASP A 42 -1.03 5.18 -4.62
CA ASP A 42 -0.79 6.40 -5.38
C ASP A 42 0.00 7.42 -4.54
N GLY A 43 1.16 7.81 -5.07
CA GLY A 43 2.09 8.72 -4.41
C GLY A 43 3.18 8.02 -3.58
N ALA A 44 3.06 6.74 -3.23
CA ALA A 44 4.15 6.02 -2.58
C ALA A 44 5.35 5.91 -3.53
N ARG A 45 6.56 6.22 -3.01
CA ARG A 45 7.81 6.20 -3.78
C ARG A 45 8.85 5.35 -3.09
N ALA A 46 9.32 4.32 -3.78
CA ALA A 46 10.48 3.54 -3.37
C ALA A 46 11.76 4.38 -3.56
N ARG A 47 12.70 4.26 -2.63
CA ARG A 47 14.03 4.88 -2.69
C ARG A 47 15.09 3.82 -2.95
N GLY A 48 16.24 4.26 -3.47
CA GLY A 48 17.37 3.37 -3.75
C GLY A 48 18.00 2.71 -2.53
N ASP A 49 17.68 3.18 -1.32
CA ASP A 49 18.10 2.60 -0.04
C ASP A 49 17.11 1.54 0.50
N GLY A 50 16.08 1.17 -0.29
CA GLY A 50 15.06 0.21 0.10
C GLY A 50 14.00 0.76 1.05
N THR A 51 14.01 2.08 1.31
CA THR A 51 12.96 2.75 2.08
C THR A 51 11.79 3.18 1.20
N LEU A 52 10.63 3.37 1.82
CA LEU A 52 9.41 3.81 1.17
C LEU A 52 8.98 5.16 1.75
N VAL A 53 8.65 6.13 0.89
CA VAL A 53 8.17 7.45 1.31
C VAL A 53 6.83 7.81 0.69
N TYR A 54 6.04 8.56 1.46
CA TYR A 54 4.73 9.08 1.07
C TYR A 54 4.79 10.62 1.06
N PRO A 55 5.15 11.25 -0.07
CA PRO A 55 5.17 12.70 -0.17
C PRO A 55 3.76 13.29 -0.06
N PRO A 56 3.63 14.54 0.43
CA PRO A 56 2.35 15.24 0.38
C PRO A 56 1.89 15.39 -1.07
N SER A 57 0.57 15.44 -1.29
CA SER A 57 0.02 15.79 -2.59
C SER A 57 0.53 17.18 -3.02
N PRO A 58 0.83 17.39 -4.31
CA PRO A 58 1.14 18.74 -4.79
C PRO A 58 0.00 19.70 -4.43
N PRO A 59 0.29 20.97 -4.12
CA PRO A 59 -0.77 21.95 -3.92
C PRO A 59 -1.61 22.06 -5.20
N PRO A 60 -2.95 22.26 -5.09
CA PRO A 60 -3.76 22.59 -6.25
C PRO A 60 -3.23 23.91 -6.87
N GLY A 61 -3.10 23.91 -8.19
CA GLY A 61 -2.69 25.09 -8.97
C GLY A 61 -3.80 26.13 -9.10
#